data_AF-A0A060C4C6-F1
#
_entry.id   AF-A0A060C4C6-F1
#
_cell.length_a   1.000
_cell.length_b   1.000
_cell.length_c   1.000
_cell.angle_alpha   90.00
_cell.angle_beta   90.00
_cell.angle_gamma   90.00
#
_symmetry.space_group_name_H-M   'P 1'
#
loop_
_entity.id
_entity.type
_entity.pdbx_description
1 polymer ?
#
loop_
_entity_poly.entity_id
_entity_poly.type
_entity_poly.pdbx_seq_one_letter_code
_entity_poly.pdbx_strand_id
1 'polypeptide(L)'
;MQKSALKTLYSISERVRLASDRRLKQDWLYLQTSDHFYYMSTKHFSDGAVHSIFSPYTSPYDAFNNYMNVLSDFIARVKTQFPDSVENEELNSLL
;
A
#
# COMPACT_ATOMS: atom_id res chain seq x y z
N MET A 1 -2.18 8.96 -9.53
CA MET A 1 -2.39 7.60 -8.97
C MET A 1 -1.25 7.19 -8.04
N GLN A 2 -0.03 6.93 -8.55
CA GLN A 2 1.12 6.48 -7.74
C GLN A 2 1.38 7.32 -6.47
N LYS A 3 1.40 8.65 -6.59
CA LYS A 3 1.55 9.56 -5.43
C LYS A 3 0.46 9.39 -4.36
N SER A 4 -0.79 9.15 -4.78
CA SER A 4 -1.90 8.92 -3.87
C SER A 4 -1.76 7.58 -3.16
N ALA A 5 -1.43 6.51 -3.91
CA ALA A 5 -1.21 5.18 -3.37
C ALA A 5 -0.07 5.16 -2.32
N LEU A 6 1.06 5.80 -2.62
CA LEU A 6 2.18 5.95 -1.69
C LEU A 6 1.81 6.76 -0.45
N LYS A 7 1.10 7.88 -0.62
CA LYS A 7 0.63 8.69 0.52
C LYS A 7 -0.27 7.88 1.43
N THR A 8 -1.22 7.11 0.87
CA THR A 8 -2.11 6.25 1.67
C THR A 8 -1.32 5.13 2.35
N LEU A 9 -0.40 4.47 1.65
CA LEU A 9 0.42 3.41 2.23
C LEU A 9 1.24 3.91 3.42
N TYR A 10 1.97 5.02 3.26
CA TYR A 10 2.81 5.54 4.34
C TYR A 10 2.02 6.19 5.47
N SER A 11 0.73 6.52 5.27
CA SER A 11 -0.10 7.04 6.36
C SER A 11 -0.29 6.05 7.53
N ILE A 12 -0.05 4.75 7.31
CA ILE A 12 -0.18 3.70 8.32
C ILE A 12 1.16 3.16 8.86
N SER A 13 2.31 3.70 8.42
CA SER A 13 3.63 3.14 8.72
C SER A 13 3.91 3.00 10.22
N GLU A 14 3.58 4.02 11.02
CA GLU A 14 3.84 4.03 12.46
C GLU A 14 3.06 2.93 13.18
N ARG A 15 1.80 2.71 12.81
CA ARG A 15 0.97 1.64 13.40
C ARG A 15 1.47 0.25 13.01
N VAL A 16 1.91 0.08 11.76
CA VAL A 16 2.53 -1.16 11.31
C VAL A 16 3.84 -1.44 12.06
N ARG A 17 4.61 -0.40 12.40
CA ARG A 17 5.84 -0.53 13.20
C ARG A 17 5.54 -1.07 14.61
N LEU A 18 4.44 -0.65 15.22
CA LEU A 18 4.00 -1.14 16.53
C LEU A 18 3.50 -2.60 16.49
N ALA A 19 3.10 -3.09 15.31
CA ALA A 19 2.61 -4.45 15.18
C ALA A 19 3.71 -5.49 15.48
N SER A 20 3.36 -6.52 16.24
CA SER A 20 4.20 -7.72 16.46
C SER A 20 3.81 -8.88 15.56
N ASP A 21 2.66 -8.80 14.89
CA ASP A 21 2.15 -9.82 13.97
C ASP A 21 3.07 -9.96 12.74
N ARG A 22 3.69 -11.14 12.62
CA ARG A 22 4.60 -11.46 11.51
C ARG A 22 3.90 -11.45 10.15
N ARG A 23 2.64 -11.88 10.07
CA ARG A 23 1.88 -11.88 8.81
C ARG A 23 1.58 -10.45 8.37
N LEU A 24 1.18 -9.58 9.30
CA LEU A 24 0.94 -8.17 9.01
C LEU A 24 2.21 -7.48 8.49
N LYS A 25 3.38 -7.74 9.09
CA LYS A 25 4.67 -7.24 8.59
C LYS A 25 5.01 -7.77 7.20
N GLN A 26 4.71 -9.03 6.92
CA GLN A 26 4.93 -9.60 5.59
C GLN A 26 4.06 -8.92 4.53
N ASP A 27 2.77 -8.74 4.82
CA ASP A 27 1.83 -8.06 3.92
C ASP A 27 2.28 -6.60 3.65
N TRP A 28 2.77 -5.90 4.69
CA TRP A 28 3.35 -4.56 4.56
C TRP A 28 4.54 -4.51 3.60
N LEU A 29 5.44 -5.50 3.65
CA LEU A 29 6.58 -5.57 2.73
C LEU A 29 6.12 -5.81 1.29
N TYR A 30 5.12 -6.66 1.08
CA TYR A 30 4.59 -6.94 -0.25
C TYR A 30 3.88 -5.73 -0.88
N LEU A 31 3.12 -4.98 -0.09
CA LEU A 31 2.46 -3.76 -0.55
C LEU A 31 3.43 -2.67 -1.02
N GLN A 32 4.71 -2.73 -0.60
CA GLN A 32 5.75 -1.78 -1.02
C GLN A 32 6.49 -2.18 -2.29
N THR A 33 6.20 -3.34 -2.88
CA THR A 33 6.88 -3.81 -4.09
C THR A 33 6.68 -2.84 -5.25
N SER A 34 7.75 -2.61 -6.03
CA SER A 34 7.74 -1.64 -7.12
C SER A 34 6.74 -1.99 -8.24
N ASP A 35 6.44 -3.28 -8.43
CA ASP A 35 5.54 -3.79 -9.45
C ASP A 35 4.14 -3.19 -9.34
N HIS A 36 3.60 -3.04 -8.12
CA HIS A 36 2.31 -2.39 -7.90
C HIS A 36 2.30 -0.96 -8.49
N PHE A 37 3.35 -0.19 -8.21
CA PHE A 37 3.46 1.19 -8.69
C PHE A 37 3.77 1.26 -10.18
N TYR A 38 4.49 0.29 -10.71
CA TYR A 38 4.75 0.15 -12.15
C TYR A 38 3.43 -0.11 -12.91
N TYR A 39 2.61 -1.07 -12.45
CA TYR A 39 1.36 -1.42 -13.09
C TYR A 39 0.33 -0.28 -13.09
N MET A 40 0.29 0.55 -12.04
CA MET A 40 -0.61 1.72 -11.99
C MET A 40 -0.04 3.00 -12.63
N SER A 41 1.11 2.93 -13.29
CA SER A 41 1.71 4.09 -13.97
C SER A 41 1.06 4.35 -15.33
N THR A 42 0.76 5.61 -15.63
CA THR A 42 0.27 6.03 -16.96
C THR A 42 1.40 6.45 -17.91
N LYS A 43 2.66 6.44 -17.46
CA LYS A 43 3.79 7.04 -18.19
C LYS A 43 4.07 6.40 -19.55
N HIS A 44 3.91 5.07 -19.68
CA HIS A 44 4.09 4.38 -20.97
C HIS A 44 2.77 3.78 -21.49
N PHE A 45 1.63 4.18 -20.93
CA PHE A 45 0.31 3.65 -21.31
C PHE A 45 -0.06 3.97 -22.77
N SER A 46 0.49 5.03 -23.36
CA SER A 46 0.31 5.37 -24.77
C SER A 46 0.89 4.32 -25.73
N ASP A 47 1.85 3.51 -25.28
CA ASP A 47 2.52 2.47 -26.06
C ASP A 47 1.84 1.10 -25.84
N GLY A 48 0.51 1.12 -25.69
CA GLY A 48 -0.36 0.13 -25.05
C GLY A 48 -0.22 -1.36 -25.43
N ALA A 49 0.59 -1.70 -26.42
CA ALA A 49 1.00 -3.06 -26.75
C ALA A 49 2.08 -3.63 -25.82
N VAL A 50 2.99 -2.82 -25.26
CA VAL A 50 4.08 -3.34 -24.40
C VAL A 50 3.62 -3.47 -22.94
N HIS A 51 2.76 -2.56 -22.48
CA HIS A 51 2.29 -2.52 -21.09
C HIS A 51 1.43 -3.74 -20.70
N SER A 52 0.65 -4.27 -21.65
CA SER A 52 -0.20 -5.45 -21.44
C SER A 52 0.58 -6.77 -21.41
N ILE A 53 1.81 -6.81 -21.93
CA ILE A 53 2.65 -8.02 -21.93
C ILE A 53 3.14 -8.34 -20.51
N PHE A 54 3.42 -7.31 -19.71
CA PHE A 54 4.04 -7.46 -18.38
C PHE A 54 3.09 -7.21 -17.21
N SER A 55 1.91 -6.65 -17.48
CA SER A 55 0.89 -6.36 -16.46
C SER A 55 -0.24 -7.40 -16.50
N PRO A 56 -0.68 -7.94 -15.35
CA PRO A 56 -1.87 -8.78 -15.29
C PRO A 56 -3.19 -7.96 -15.39
N TYR A 57 -3.10 -6.63 -15.44
CA TYR A 57 -4.25 -5.73 -15.47
C TYR A 57 -4.49 -5.15 -16.86
N THR A 58 -5.77 -5.02 -17.23
CA THR A 58 -6.23 -4.43 -18.50
C THR A 58 -5.87 -2.95 -18.62
N SER A 59 -5.78 -2.22 -17.50
CA SER A 59 -5.37 -0.82 -17.49
C SER A 59 -4.64 -0.43 -16.19
N PRO A 60 -3.86 0.67 -16.19
CA PRO A 60 -3.30 1.23 -14.96
C PRO A 60 -4.34 1.63 -13.92
N TYR A 61 -5.57 1.92 -14.36
CA TYR A 61 -6.68 2.23 -13.46
C TYR A 61 -7.18 0.98 -12.74
N ASP A 62 -7.25 -0.17 -13.41
CA ASP A 62 -7.61 -1.44 -12.78
C ASP A 62 -6.54 -1.86 -11.77
N ALA A 63 -5.26 -1.70 -12.11
CA ALA A 63 -4.15 -1.93 -11.18
C ALA A 63 -4.25 -1.02 -9.94
N PHE A 64 -4.53 0.28 -10.14
CA PHE A 64 -4.72 1.22 -9.04
C PHE A 64 -5.90 0.84 -8.15
N ASN A 65 -7.07 0.55 -8.74
CA ASN A 65 -8.27 0.20 -8.00
C ASN A 65 -8.09 -1.09 -7.19
N ASN A 66 -7.47 -2.12 -7.78
CA ASN A 66 -7.17 -3.35 -7.05
C ASN A 66 -6.20 -3.07 -5.88
N TYR A 67 -5.11 -2.35 -6.14
CA TYR A 67 -4.15 -2.00 -5.09
C TYR A 67 -4.81 -1.21 -3.95
N MET A 68 -5.66 -0.22 -4.27
CA MET A 68 -6.34 0.58 -3.25
C MET A 68 -7.34 -0.25 -2.44
N ASN A 69 -8.07 -1.20 -3.05
CA ASN A 69 -8.97 -2.09 -2.33
C ASN A 69 -8.21 -2.99 -1.34
N VAL A 70 -7.09 -3.59 -1.80
CA VAL A 70 -6.23 -4.41 -0.93
C VAL A 70 -5.60 -3.57 0.19
N LEU A 71 -5.13 -2.36 -0.13
CA LEU A 71 -4.56 -1.45 0.87
C LEU A 71 -5.61 -1.02 1.91
N SER A 72 -6.85 -0.78 1.51
CA SER A 72 -7.95 -0.46 2.43
C SER A 72 -8.25 -1.61 3.39
N ASP A 73 -8.29 -2.86 2.91
CA ASP A 73 -8.44 -4.03 3.78
C ASP A 73 -7.25 -4.17 4.75
N PHE A 74 -6.03 -4.02 4.24
CA PHE A 74 -4.83 -4.05 5.07
C PHE A 74 -4.87 -2.98 6.18
N ILE A 75 -5.25 -1.75 5.85
CA ILE A 75 -5.40 -0.67 6.84
C ILE A 75 -6.46 -1.02 7.89
N ALA A 76 -7.59 -1.60 7.49
CA ALA A 76 -8.62 -2.04 8.43
C ALA A 76 -8.06 -3.10 9.40
N ARG A 77 -7.35 -4.11 8.88
CA ARG A 77 -6.69 -5.14 9.70
C ARG A 77 -5.68 -4.56 10.68
N VAL A 78 -4.86 -3.59 10.24
CA VAL A 78 -3.92 -2.88 11.12
C VAL A 78 -4.66 -2.17 12.24
N LYS A 79 -5.72 -1.41 11.92
CA LYS A 79 -6.49 -0.65 12.91
C LYS A 79 -7.28 -1.53 13.88
N THR A 80 -7.72 -2.72 13.47
CA THR A 80 -8.35 -3.69 14.37
C THR A 80 -7.36 -4.19 15.43
N GLN A 81 -6.09 -4.39 15.09
CA GLN A 81 -5.07 -4.80 16.05
C GLN A 81 -4.48 -3.61 16.84
N PHE A 82 -4.39 -2.43 16.21
CA PHE A 82 -3.78 -1.21 16.76
C PHE A 82 -4.69 0.00 16.48
N PRO A 83 -5.72 0.24 17.31
CA PRO A 83 -6.69 1.31 17.11
C PRO A 83 -6.06 2.70 17.18
N ASP A 84 -6.69 3.68 16.53
CA ASP A 84 -6.26 5.08 16.51
C ASP A 84 -6.26 5.75 17.90
N SER A 85 -6.89 5.13 18.90
CA SER A 85 -6.99 5.59 20.29
C SER A 85 -5.81 5.20 21.17
N VAL A 86 -4.85 4.40 20.67
CA VAL A 86 -3.57 4.21 21.37
C VAL A 86 -2.80 5.52 21.22
N GLU A 87 -2.76 6.32 22.29
CA GLU A 87 -2.23 7.68 22.27
C GLU A 87 -0.79 7.70 21.74
N ASN A 88 -0.54 8.60 20.77
CA ASN A 88 0.80 8.86 20.22
C ASN A 88 1.78 9.45 21.26
N GLU A 89 1.39 9.60 22.53
CA GLU A 89 2.22 10.17 23.59
C GLU A 89 3.35 9.22 24.03
N GLU A 90 3.17 7.89 23.94
CA GLU A 90 4.27 6.92 24.12
C GLU A 90 5.18 6.78 22.89
N LEU A 91 4.79 7.33 21.74
CA LEU A 91 5.53 7.21 20.47
C LEU A 91 6.71 8.20 20.35
N ASN A 92 6.70 9.30 21.11
CA ASN A 92 7.79 10.27 21.12
C ASN A 92 8.87 9.99 22.18
N SER A 93 8.65 9.05 23.11
CA SER A 93 9.64 8.71 24.14
C SER A 93 10.65 7.62 23.70
N LEU A 94 10.47 7.07 22.49
CA LEU A 94 11.31 6.01 21.91
C LEU A 94 11.97 6.42 20.57
N LEU A 95 11.87 7.69 20.18
CA LEU A 95 12.63 8.32 19.09
C LEU A 95 13.73 9.21 19.67
#